data_AF-A0A7L9AMC5-F1
#
_entry.id   AF-A0A7L9AMC5-F1
#
_cell.length_a   1.000
_cell.length_b   1.000
_cell.length_c   1.000
_cell.angle_alpha   90.00
_cell.angle_beta   90.00
_cell.angle_gamma   90.00
#
_symmetry.space_group_name_H-M   'P 1'
#
loop_
_entity.id
_entity.type
_entity.pdbx_description
1 polymer ?
#
loop_
_entity_poly.entity_id
_entity_poly.type
_entity_poly.pdbx_seq_one_letter_code
_entity_poly.pdbx_strand_id
1 'polypeptide(L)'
;FPAVVGAVENEQHNLTELHVPRSYLSNDADSDDDNLDLEDSASDKIVNNELNSCFLDMVETLAKQAPTTILQVKLLVKELQRINLLWDELCLGTLVQHTEFSKRLVQLESEIVKVKNNANLTPEEKEKLIKEKHRIIFEPVVFVLEQLNQITSAAPETPHESAFQEKFQSIIVDVIDKLKNPTNPEKPQESWAPLKQLQIKLQQKVNKRTFYILKMSDISPVLAEMKNTVITMPGLHTNKRTVRITIKSIENNVAILPTKTRPKKLVFYGSDGKPYTYLFKGLEDLHLDERIMQLLSITNTMLARDSEHNDNQTYRARHYSVIPLGPRSGLISWVDNVTPLFALYKRWQNREAAIQSAKTNKAVAVLRPSELFYSKLNPLLKEAGISTENRKEWPVSI
;
A
#
# COMPACT_ATOMS: atom_id res chain seq x y z
N PHE A 1 -18.70 -0.65 14.04
CA PHE A 1 -17.51 -0.75 13.19
C PHE A 1 -16.70 -1.99 13.53
N PRO A 2 -16.07 -2.14 14.73
CA PRO A 2 -15.23 -3.31 15.02
C PRO A 2 -15.92 -4.67 14.79
N ALA A 3 -17.15 -4.84 15.31
CA ALA A 3 -17.90 -6.09 15.11
C ALA A 3 -18.24 -6.38 13.64
N VAL A 4 -18.55 -5.34 12.85
CA VAL A 4 -18.83 -5.49 11.42
C VAL A 4 -17.56 -5.82 10.65
N VAL A 5 -16.43 -5.20 11.00
CA VAL A 5 -15.14 -5.46 10.38
C VAL A 5 -14.71 -6.91 10.63
N GLY A 6 -14.70 -7.36 11.89
CA GLY A 6 -14.35 -8.75 12.23
C GLY A 6 -15.29 -9.79 11.60
N ALA A 7 -16.56 -9.46 11.39
CA ALA A 7 -17.49 -10.35 10.69
C ALA A 7 -17.26 -10.42 9.16
N VAL A 8 -16.77 -9.35 8.53
CA VAL A 8 -16.55 -9.26 7.06
C VAL A 8 -15.19 -9.83 6.66
N GLU A 9 -14.18 -9.78 7.54
CA GLU A 9 -12.80 -10.23 7.29
C GLU A 9 -12.69 -11.66 6.72
N ASN A 10 -13.60 -12.58 7.08
CA ASN A 10 -13.53 -13.99 6.68
C ASN A 10 -14.35 -14.35 5.43
N GLU A 11 -15.26 -13.50 4.95
CA GLU A 11 -15.96 -13.73 3.66
C GLU A 11 -14.99 -13.58 2.46
N GLN A 12 -13.91 -12.80 2.64
CA GLN A 12 -12.88 -12.53 1.62
C GLN A 12 -11.64 -13.44 1.72
N HIS A 13 -11.53 -14.31 2.74
CA HIS A 13 -10.39 -15.22 2.89
C HIS A 13 -10.22 -16.19 1.71
N ASN A 14 -11.25 -16.43 0.91
CA ASN A 14 -11.15 -17.24 -0.31
C ASN A 14 -10.50 -16.52 -1.52
N LEU A 15 -10.41 -15.19 -1.52
CA LEU A 15 -9.84 -14.42 -2.65
C LEU A 15 -8.43 -13.85 -2.36
N THR A 16 -8.01 -13.86 -1.10
CA THR A 16 -6.80 -13.14 -0.64
C THR A 16 -5.65 -14.05 -0.24
N GLU A 17 -5.80 -15.38 -0.37
CA GLU A 17 -4.69 -16.34 -0.35
C GLU A 17 -3.90 -16.37 -1.68
N LEU A 18 -3.80 -15.23 -2.38
CA LEU A 18 -2.47 -14.99 -2.96
C LEU A 18 -1.55 -14.88 -1.76
N HIS A 19 -0.68 -15.87 -1.62
CA HIS A 19 0.59 -15.72 -0.96
C HIS A 19 1.25 -14.48 -1.60
N VAL A 20 0.92 -13.32 -1.05
CA VAL A 20 1.72 -12.12 -1.02
C VAL A 20 2.52 -12.35 0.27
N PRO A 21 3.59 -13.19 0.29
CA PRO A 21 4.47 -13.41 1.46
C PRO A 21 4.59 -12.20 2.39
N ARG A 22 4.62 -12.41 3.70
CA ARG A 22 4.63 -11.39 4.78
C ARG A 22 5.49 -10.11 4.61
N SER A 23 6.41 -10.01 3.65
CA SER A 23 7.43 -8.96 3.51
C SER A 23 7.11 -7.76 2.60
N TYR A 24 5.91 -7.65 2.00
CA TYR A 24 5.79 -6.82 0.79
C TYR A 24 5.79 -5.29 0.95
N LEU A 25 5.46 -4.72 2.11
CA LEU A 25 5.52 -3.27 2.36
C LEU A 25 5.74 -2.89 3.83
N SER A 26 5.99 -3.85 4.73
CA SER A 26 6.42 -3.56 6.10
C SER A 26 7.78 -2.85 6.07
N ASN A 27 7.95 -1.96 7.04
CA ASN A 27 9.07 -1.02 7.09
C ASN A 27 10.29 -1.61 7.80
N ASP A 28 10.35 -2.92 7.99
CA ASP A 28 11.38 -3.58 8.77
C ASP A 28 12.60 -3.86 7.90
N ALA A 29 13.37 -2.80 7.66
CA ALA A 29 14.79 -2.96 7.54
C ALA A 29 15.33 -3.15 8.97
N ASP A 30 15.93 -4.32 9.23
CA ASP A 30 16.61 -4.74 10.47
C ASP A 30 15.79 -5.56 11.49
N SER A 31 15.15 -6.65 11.07
CA SER A 31 14.98 -7.82 11.97
C SER A 31 15.45 -9.09 11.26
N ASP A 32 16.68 -9.49 11.57
CA ASP A 32 17.32 -10.74 11.14
C ASP A 32 16.89 -11.91 12.04
N ASP A 33 15.62 -11.94 12.46
CA ASP A 33 15.06 -12.98 13.32
C ASP A 33 13.65 -13.36 12.86
N ASP A 34 13.28 -14.59 13.18
CA ASP A 34 12.00 -15.28 12.88
C ASP A 34 12.01 -16.18 11.64
N ASN A 35 12.88 -17.19 11.73
CA ASN A 35 12.68 -18.48 11.09
C ASN A 35 12.15 -19.49 12.14
N LEU A 36 11.03 -19.17 12.78
CA LEU A 36 10.28 -20.06 13.68
C LEU A 36 8.81 -19.66 13.61
N ASP A 37 7.99 -20.40 12.86
CA ASP A 37 6.53 -20.54 13.08
C ASP A 37 5.91 -21.43 11.99
N LEU A 38 6.30 -22.70 11.98
CA LEU A 38 5.65 -23.74 11.15
C LEU A 38 4.84 -24.75 11.99
N GLU A 39 4.65 -24.52 13.29
CA GLU A 39 3.93 -25.46 14.16
C GLU A 39 2.90 -24.76 15.07
N ASP A 40 1.90 -24.06 14.52
CA ASP A 40 0.63 -23.85 15.28
C ASP A 40 -0.64 -23.54 14.44
N SER A 41 -0.65 -23.87 13.15
CA SER A 41 -1.73 -23.44 12.24
C SER A 41 -3.11 -24.07 12.52
N ALA A 42 -3.21 -25.05 13.42
CA ALA A 42 -4.47 -25.73 13.74
C ALA A 42 -5.17 -25.10 14.96
N SER A 43 -4.42 -24.67 15.97
CA SER A 43 -4.98 -24.02 17.17
C SER A 43 -5.44 -22.60 16.85
N ASP A 44 -4.65 -21.85 16.07
CA ASP A 44 -5.00 -20.51 15.58
C ASP A 44 -6.26 -20.50 14.71
N LYS A 45 -6.48 -21.55 13.90
CA LYS A 45 -7.72 -21.68 13.10
C LYS A 45 -8.95 -21.91 13.97
N ILE A 46 -8.82 -22.62 15.09
CA ILE A 46 -9.92 -22.88 16.02
C ILE A 46 -10.26 -21.61 16.81
N VAL A 47 -9.25 -20.92 17.35
CA VAL A 47 -9.44 -19.65 18.10
C VAL A 47 -10.01 -18.55 17.20
N ASN A 48 -9.55 -18.45 15.94
CA ASN A 48 -10.13 -17.54 14.97
C ASN A 48 -11.61 -17.87 14.68
N ASN A 49 -11.97 -19.15 14.56
CA ASN A 49 -13.37 -19.55 14.34
C ASN A 49 -14.30 -19.20 15.53
N GLU A 50 -13.82 -19.30 16.77
CA GLU A 50 -14.60 -18.92 17.96
C GLU A 50 -14.81 -17.40 18.04
N LEU A 51 -13.74 -16.61 17.84
CA LEU A 51 -13.83 -15.15 17.77
C LEU A 51 -14.75 -14.68 16.64
N ASN A 52 -14.68 -15.35 15.48
CA ASN A 52 -15.55 -15.09 14.34
C ASN A 52 -17.03 -15.31 14.68
N SER A 53 -17.35 -16.42 15.38
CA SER A 53 -18.70 -16.68 15.85
C SER A 53 -19.18 -15.56 16.77
N CYS A 54 -18.35 -15.11 17.71
CA CYS A 54 -18.69 -13.98 18.59
C CYS A 54 -18.94 -12.68 17.82
N PHE A 55 -18.15 -12.36 16.79
CA PHE A 55 -18.37 -11.18 15.96
C PHE A 55 -19.68 -11.26 15.17
N LEU A 56 -19.99 -12.44 14.61
CA LEU A 56 -21.25 -12.68 13.90
C LEU A 56 -22.45 -12.54 14.85
N ASP A 57 -22.39 -13.13 16.03
CA ASP A 57 -23.44 -13.04 17.05
C ASP A 57 -23.68 -11.59 17.53
N MET A 58 -22.59 -10.84 17.73
CA MET A 58 -22.68 -9.40 18.05
C MET A 58 -23.34 -8.62 16.91
N VAL A 59 -22.95 -8.88 15.66
CA VAL A 59 -23.54 -8.22 14.49
C VAL A 59 -25.01 -8.56 14.34
N GLU A 60 -25.42 -9.81 14.58
CA GLU A 60 -26.82 -10.23 14.55
C GLU A 60 -27.63 -9.53 15.66
N THR A 61 -27.08 -9.48 16.87
CA THR A 61 -27.71 -8.80 18.02
C THR A 61 -27.88 -7.31 17.76
N LEU A 62 -26.86 -6.65 17.22
CA LEU A 62 -26.94 -5.24 16.83
C LEU A 62 -27.87 -5.02 15.65
N ALA A 63 -27.97 -5.97 14.71
CA ALA A 63 -28.89 -5.90 13.58
C ALA A 63 -30.35 -5.97 14.02
N LYS A 64 -30.67 -6.71 15.10
CA LYS A 64 -32.01 -6.72 15.71
C LYS A 64 -32.40 -5.34 16.26
N GLN A 65 -31.44 -4.56 16.75
CA GLN A 65 -31.69 -3.22 17.32
C GLN A 65 -31.65 -2.09 16.28
N ALA A 66 -30.70 -2.15 15.34
CA ALA A 66 -30.45 -1.10 14.36
C ALA A 66 -30.13 -1.69 12.97
N PRO A 67 -31.10 -2.37 12.32
CA PRO A 67 -30.87 -3.15 11.11
C PRO A 67 -30.31 -2.30 9.97
N THR A 68 -30.89 -1.11 9.74
CA THR A 68 -30.45 -0.18 8.71
C THR A 68 -29.02 0.31 8.95
N THR A 69 -28.64 0.56 10.21
CA THR A 69 -27.27 1.01 10.53
C THR A 69 -26.27 -0.08 10.23
N ILE A 70 -26.55 -1.32 10.65
CA ILE A 70 -25.65 -2.45 10.41
C ILE A 70 -25.50 -2.74 8.92
N LEU A 71 -26.60 -2.73 8.16
CA LEU A 71 -26.56 -2.94 6.71
C LEU A 71 -25.71 -1.85 6.01
N GLN A 72 -25.93 -0.58 6.36
CA GLN A 72 -25.17 0.52 5.77
C GLN A 72 -23.68 0.47 6.17
N VAL A 73 -23.34 0.13 7.41
CA VAL A 73 -21.94 -0.02 7.85
C VAL A 73 -21.28 -1.21 7.14
N LYS A 74 -21.96 -2.35 6.98
CA LYS A 74 -21.45 -3.50 6.21
C LYS A 74 -21.11 -3.10 4.77
N LEU A 75 -22.03 -2.40 4.12
CA LEU A 75 -21.83 -1.90 2.76
C LEU A 75 -20.65 -0.92 2.67
N LEU A 76 -20.56 0.02 3.61
CA LEU A 76 -19.45 0.97 3.68
C LEU A 76 -18.10 0.25 3.83
N VAL A 77 -18.00 -0.71 4.76
CA VAL A 77 -16.75 -1.47 5.01
C VAL A 77 -16.37 -2.29 3.78
N LYS A 78 -17.33 -3.01 3.17
CA LYS A 78 -17.10 -3.80 1.95
C LYS A 78 -16.54 -2.95 0.82
N GLU A 79 -17.14 -1.79 0.57
CA GLU A 79 -16.70 -0.91 -0.52
C GLU A 79 -15.38 -0.20 -0.21
N LEU A 80 -15.12 0.15 1.06
CA LEU A 80 -13.80 0.65 1.46
C LEU A 80 -12.70 -0.41 1.25
N GLN A 81 -12.97 -1.67 1.56
CA GLN A 81 -12.06 -2.78 1.29
C GLN A 81 -11.86 -3.00 -0.22
N ARG A 82 -12.89 -2.82 -1.06
CA ARG A 82 -12.77 -2.88 -2.53
C ARG A 82 -11.82 -1.82 -3.07
N ILE A 83 -11.96 -0.58 -2.63
CA ILE A 83 -11.09 0.52 -3.10
C ILE A 83 -9.70 0.52 -2.45
N ASN A 84 -9.42 -0.43 -1.54
CA ASN A 84 -8.13 -0.57 -0.87
C ASN A 84 -7.01 -0.78 -1.88
N LEU A 85 -7.16 -1.82 -2.69
CA LEU A 85 -6.19 -2.22 -3.70
C LEU A 85 -6.90 -2.45 -5.03
N LEU A 86 -6.77 -1.50 -5.95
CA LEU A 86 -7.36 -1.60 -7.28
C LEU A 86 -6.58 -2.63 -8.13
N TRP A 87 -7.22 -3.20 -9.16
CA TRP A 87 -6.57 -4.22 -10.00
C TRP A 87 -5.28 -3.75 -10.68
N ASP A 88 -5.20 -2.49 -11.11
CA ASP A 88 -3.97 -1.94 -11.68
C ASP A 88 -2.86 -1.76 -10.63
N GLU A 89 -3.24 -1.43 -9.39
CA GLU A 89 -2.33 -1.34 -8.25
C GLU A 89 -1.81 -2.72 -7.83
N LEU A 90 -2.70 -3.72 -7.79
CA LEU A 90 -2.36 -5.12 -7.54
C LEU A 90 -1.36 -5.63 -8.59
N CYS A 91 -1.71 -5.54 -9.87
CA CYS A 91 -0.85 -6.02 -10.95
C CYS A 91 0.51 -5.31 -10.94
N LEU A 92 0.54 -3.98 -10.82
CA LEU A 92 1.81 -3.26 -10.79
C LEU A 92 2.64 -3.60 -9.55
N GLY A 93 2.00 -3.70 -8.38
CA GLY A 93 2.65 -4.06 -7.12
C GLY A 93 3.37 -5.40 -7.23
N THR A 94 2.65 -6.42 -7.70
CA THR A 94 3.23 -7.75 -7.94
C THR A 94 4.37 -7.70 -8.96
N LEU A 95 4.19 -7.03 -10.10
CA LEU A 95 5.23 -6.97 -11.15
C LEU A 95 6.50 -6.22 -10.73
N VAL A 96 6.39 -5.17 -9.92
CA VAL A 96 7.56 -4.37 -9.47
C VAL A 96 8.36 -5.11 -8.40
N GLN A 97 7.70 -5.90 -7.54
CA GLN A 97 8.33 -6.57 -6.41
C GLN A 97 9.15 -7.79 -6.82
N HIS A 98 8.79 -8.45 -7.92
CA HIS A 98 9.58 -9.54 -8.48
C HIS A 98 10.82 -9.03 -9.24
N THR A 99 11.73 -8.39 -8.51
CA THR A 99 13.11 -8.11 -8.96
C THR A 99 13.85 -9.37 -9.40
N GLU A 100 13.39 -10.53 -8.92
CA GLU A 100 13.81 -11.86 -9.39
C GLU A 100 13.61 -12.06 -10.89
N PHE A 101 12.62 -11.43 -11.51
CA PHE A 101 12.34 -11.73 -12.90
C PHE A 101 13.51 -11.36 -13.83
N SER A 102 14.18 -10.24 -13.56
CA SER A 102 15.39 -9.85 -14.30
C SER A 102 16.56 -10.80 -14.00
N LYS A 103 16.69 -11.28 -12.75
CA LYS A 103 17.71 -12.27 -12.37
C LYS A 103 17.48 -13.62 -13.07
N ARG A 104 16.23 -14.08 -13.15
CA ARG A 104 15.81 -15.31 -13.82
C ARG A 104 16.08 -15.26 -15.33
N LEU A 105 15.87 -14.09 -15.94
CA LEU A 105 16.24 -13.89 -17.34
C LEU A 105 17.75 -14.04 -17.57
N VAL A 106 18.59 -13.39 -16.75
CA VAL A 106 20.05 -13.53 -16.84
C VAL A 106 20.49 -14.97 -16.57
N GLN A 107 19.85 -15.65 -15.62
CA GLN A 107 20.10 -17.07 -15.33
C GLN A 107 19.79 -17.94 -16.56
N LEU A 108 18.63 -17.76 -17.20
CA LEU A 108 18.26 -18.52 -18.39
C LEU A 108 19.22 -18.25 -19.56
N GLU A 109 19.62 -17.00 -19.78
CA GLU A 109 20.63 -16.66 -20.80
C GLU A 109 21.95 -17.42 -20.57
N SER A 110 22.41 -17.48 -19.32
CA SER A 110 23.63 -18.23 -18.96
C SER A 110 23.48 -19.74 -19.19
N GLU A 111 22.31 -20.31 -18.88
CA GLU A 111 22.03 -21.74 -19.10
C GLU A 111 21.94 -22.08 -20.59
N ILE A 112 21.34 -21.21 -21.41
CA ILE A 112 21.28 -21.38 -22.87
C ILE A 112 22.69 -21.42 -23.47
N VAL A 113 23.59 -20.53 -23.04
CA VAL A 113 24.98 -20.52 -23.50
C VAL A 113 25.68 -21.85 -23.14
N LYS A 114 25.48 -22.36 -21.93
CA LYS A 114 26.04 -23.68 -21.52
C LYS A 114 25.52 -24.83 -22.37
N VAL A 115 24.21 -24.87 -22.64
CA VAL A 115 23.59 -25.91 -23.47
C VAL A 115 24.09 -25.84 -24.91
N LYS A 116 24.21 -24.63 -25.48
CA LYS A 116 24.72 -24.42 -26.84
C LYS A 116 26.17 -24.89 -26.99
N ASN A 117 27.02 -24.61 -26.00
CA ASN A 117 28.45 -24.96 -26.00
C ASN A 117 28.74 -26.45 -25.73
N ASN A 118 27.74 -27.25 -25.34
CA ASN A 118 27.93 -28.67 -25.09
C ASN A 118 28.11 -29.45 -26.41
N ALA A 119 29.25 -30.13 -26.59
CA ALA A 119 29.56 -30.91 -27.79
C ALA A 119 28.85 -32.27 -27.84
N ASN A 120 28.34 -32.77 -26.70
CA ASN A 120 27.77 -34.11 -26.56
C ASN A 120 26.26 -34.18 -26.84
N LEU A 121 25.63 -33.06 -27.22
CA LEU A 121 24.19 -32.98 -27.46
C LEU A 121 23.90 -32.69 -28.93
N THR A 122 22.92 -33.40 -29.49
CA THR A 122 22.39 -33.12 -30.83
C THR A 122 21.61 -31.80 -30.85
N PRO A 123 21.41 -31.17 -32.02
CA PRO A 123 20.62 -29.93 -32.13
C PRO A 123 19.19 -30.07 -31.56
N GLU A 124 18.54 -31.21 -31.78
CA GLU A 124 17.18 -31.48 -31.29
C GLU A 124 17.14 -31.64 -29.75
N GLU A 125 18.15 -32.28 -29.16
CA GLU A 125 18.27 -32.39 -27.70
C GLU A 125 18.57 -31.04 -27.04
N LYS A 126 19.38 -30.21 -27.68
CA LYS A 126 19.65 -28.83 -27.23
C LYS A 126 18.37 -28.01 -27.19
N GLU A 127 17.56 -28.07 -28.23
CA GLU A 127 16.29 -27.34 -28.30
C GLU A 127 15.30 -27.79 -27.21
N LYS A 128 15.13 -29.11 -27.04
CA LYS A 128 14.29 -29.68 -25.97
C LYS A 128 14.77 -29.26 -24.58
N LEU A 129 16.08 -29.30 -24.33
CA LEU A 129 16.66 -28.94 -23.04
C LEU A 129 16.49 -27.44 -22.75
N ILE A 130 16.68 -26.57 -23.76
CA ILE A 130 16.45 -25.12 -23.62
C ILE A 130 14.98 -24.84 -23.29
N LYS A 131 14.03 -25.51 -23.97
CA LYS A 131 12.60 -25.36 -23.71
C LYS A 131 12.23 -25.80 -22.29
N GLU A 132 12.76 -26.93 -21.82
CA GLU A 132 12.51 -27.41 -20.47
C GLU A 132 13.10 -26.48 -19.40
N LYS A 133 14.33 -25.98 -19.64
CA LYS A 133 15.00 -24.99 -18.77
C LYS A 133 14.22 -23.67 -18.71
N HIS A 134 13.69 -23.20 -19.84
CA HIS A 134 12.82 -22.03 -19.89
C HIS A 134 11.58 -22.24 -19.01
N ARG A 135 10.88 -23.37 -19.17
CA ARG A 135 9.71 -23.72 -18.37
C ARG A 135 10.02 -23.69 -16.87
N ILE A 136 11.06 -24.40 -16.43
CA ILE A 136 11.42 -24.50 -15.01
C ILE A 136 11.74 -23.13 -14.40
N ILE A 137 12.48 -22.27 -15.12
CA ILE A 137 12.89 -20.96 -14.58
C ILE A 137 11.71 -19.99 -14.50
N PHE A 138 10.79 -20.03 -15.49
CA PHE A 138 9.64 -19.13 -15.55
C PHE A 138 8.36 -19.67 -14.90
N GLU A 139 8.29 -20.95 -14.53
CA GLU A 139 7.12 -21.56 -13.90
C GLU A 139 6.59 -20.77 -12.69
N PRO A 140 7.42 -20.31 -11.73
CA PRO A 140 6.91 -19.48 -10.64
C PRO A 140 6.41 -18.09 -11.09
N VAL A 141 6.96 -17.54 -12.18
CA VAL A 141 6.49 -16.27 -12.76
C VAL A 141 5.11 -16.45 -13.39
N VAL A 142 4.96 -17.52 -14.16
CA VAL A 142 3.71 -17.92 -14.79
C VAL A 142 2.64 -18.16 -13.72
N PHE A 143 2.97 -18.91 -12.67
CA PHE A 143 2.05 -19.18 -11.56
C PHE A 143 1.50 -17.88 -10.96
N VAL A 144 2.37 -16.90 -10.66
CA VAL A 144 1.95 -15.60 -10.13
C VAL A 144 1.04 -14.86 -11.12
N LEU A 145 1.39 -14.82 -12.41
CA LEU A 145 0.57 -14.16 -13.43
C LEU A 145 -0.78 -14.84 -13.63
N GLU A 146 -0.85 -16.16 -13.51
CA GLU A 146 -2.11 -16.91 -13.57
C GLU A 146 -3.01 -16.62 -12.38
N GLN A 147 -2.45 -16.53 -11.18
CA GLN A 147 -3.19 -16.11 -9.99
C GLN A 147 -3.71 -14.67 -10.12
N LEU A 148 -2.87 -13.76 -10.62
CA LEU A 148 -3.32 -12.39 -10.94
C LEU A 148 -4.45 -12.39 -11.96
N ASN A 149 -4.30 -13.15 -13.05
CA ASN A 149 -5.32 -13.25 -14.08
C ASN A 149 -6.62 -13.83 -13.49
N GLN A 150 -6.56 -14.82 -12.60
CA GLN A 150 -7.73 -15.39 -11.96
C GLN A 150 -8.53 -14.33 -11.18
N ILE A 151 -7.86 -13.44 -10.45
CA ILE A 151 -8.51 -12.32 -9.76
C ILE A 151 -9.07 -11.32 -10.76
N THR A 152 -8.27 -10.85 -11.71
CA THR A 152 -8.68 -9.77 -12.62
C THR A 152 -9.65 -10.22 -13.70
N SER A 153 -9.89 -11.53 -13.85
CA SER A 153 -10.90 -12.10 -14.75
C SER A 153 -12.28 -12.22 -14.10
N ALA A 154 -12.40 -11.95 -12.79
CA ALA A 154 -13.70 -11.98 -12.10
C ALA A 154 -14.69 -11.00 -12.75
N ALA A 155 -16.00 -11.24 -12.60
CA ALA A 155 -17.01 -10.34 -13.14
C ALA A 155 -16.79 -8.92 -12.57
N PRO A 156 -16.62 -7.90 -13.42
CA PRO A 156 -16.35 -6.55 -12.94
C PRO A 156 -17.59 -5.97 -12.25
N GLU A 157 -17.39 -5.41 -11.05
CA GLU A 157 -18.41 -4.76 -10.24
C GLU A 157 -18.33 -3.23 -10.34
N THR A 158 -17.22 -2.68 -10.86
CA THR A 158 -17.01 -1.24 -10.99
C THR A 158 -16.61 -0.83 -12.42
N PRO A 159 -16.91 0.41 -12.85
CA PRO A 159 -16.43 0.93 -14.15
C PRO A 159 -14.92 0.85 -14.31
N HIS A 160 -14.16 1.04 -13.22
CA HIS A 160 -12.71 0.94 -13.22
C HIS A 160 -12.22 -0.49 -13.50
N GLU A 161 -12.88 -1.50 -12.92
CA GLU A 161 -12.62 -2.92 -13.17
C GLU A 161 -12.93 -3.31 -14.62
N SER A 162 -14.07 -2.88 -15.17
CA SER A 162 -14.40 -3.11 -16.59
C SER A 162 -13.36 -2.48 -17.52
N ALA A 163 -13.00 -1.22 -17.28
CA ALA A 163 -11.99 -0.52 -18.09
C ALA A 163 -10.59 -1.16 -17.97
N PHE A 164 -10.28 -1.78 -16.83
CA PHE A 164 -9.05 -2.54 -16.66
C PHE A 164 -9.06 -3.79 -17.54
N GLN A 165 -10.13 -4.58 -17.50
CA GLN A 165 -10.28 -5.80 -18.30
C GLN A 165 -10.21 -5.51 -19.80
N GLU A 166 -10.99 -4.54 -20.29
CA GLU A 166 -10.99 -4.16 -21.70
C GLU A 166 -9.59 -3.80 -22.21
N LYS A 167 -8.76 -3.19 -21.36
CA LYS A 167 -7.44 -2.71 -21.73
C LYS A 167 -6.32 -3.74 -21.55
N PHE A 168 -6.36 -4.53 -20.48
CA PHE A 168 -5.22 -5.33 -20.04
C PHE A 168 -5.45 -6.84 -20.05
N GLN A 169 -6.70 -7.32 -20.06
CA GLN A 169 -7.00 -8.75 -19.94
C GLN A 169 -6.34 -9.57 -21.07
N SER A 170 -6.54 -9.16 -22.32
CA SER A 170 -5.95 -9.82 -23.48
C SER A 170 -4.42 -9.79 -23.46
N ILE A 171 -3.84 -8.71 -22.94
CA ILE A 171 -2.39 -8.55 -22.79
C ILE A 171 -1.85 -9.51 -21.73
N ILE A 172 -2.53 -9.64 -20.58
CA ILE A 172 -2.13 -10.55 -19.50
C ILE A 172 -2.16 -12.00 -20.00
N VAL A 173 -3.23 -12.40 -20.69
CA VAL A 173 -3.35 -13.74 -21.28
C VAL A 173 -2.25 -14.01 -22.31
N ASP A 174 -1.97 -13.06 -23.21
CA ASP A 174 -0.89 -13.16 -24.20
C ASP A 174 0.49 -13.27 -23.55
N VAL A 175 0.73 -12.54 -22.45
CA VAL A 175 1.98 -12.64 -21.68
C VAL A 175 2.13 -14.02 -21.04
N ILE A 176 1.07 -14.56 -20.43
CA ILE A 176 1.08 -15.90 -19.83
C ILE A 176 1.35 -16.96 -20.90
N ASP A 177 0.68 -16.89 -22.04
CA ASP A 177 0.88 -17.85 -23.12
C ASP A 177 2.31 -17.80 -23.68
N LYS A 178 2.85 -16.60 -23.95
CA LYS A 178 4.23 -16.44 -24.45
C LYS A 178 5.31 -16.90 -23.47
N LEU A 179 5.04 -16.84 -22.17
CA LEU A 179 5.94 -17.37 -21.14
C LEU A 179 5.82 -18.89 -20.99
N LYS A 180 4.65 -19.49 -21.23
CA LYS A 180 4.48 -20.94 -21.22
C LYS A 180 4.99 -21.60 -22.49
N ASN A 181 4.72 -20.97 -23.63
CA ASN A 181 4.91 -21.49 -24.97
C ASN A 181 5.79 -20.55 -25.80
N PRO A 182 7.10 -20.41 -25.48
CA PRO A 182 7.99 -19.52 -26.20
C PRO A 182 8.14 -19.98 -27.67
N THR A 183 7.88 -19.08 -28.62
CA THR A 183 8.06 -19.34 -30.06
C THR A 183 9.52 -19.57 -30.42
N ASN A 184 10.43 -18.89 -29.73
CA ASN A 184 11.87 -19.07 -29.86
C ASN A 184 12.53 -19.27 -28.49
N PRO A 185 12.65 -20.52 -28.01
CA PRO A 185 13.26 -20.83 -26.72
C PRO A 185 14.70 -20.34 -26.59
N GLU A 186 15.42 -20.18 -27.70
CA GLU A 186 16.82 -19.73 -27.69
C GLU A 186 16.99 -18.23 -27.42
N LYS A 187 15.91 -17.45 -27.49
CA LYS A 187 15.90 -16.00 -27.26
C LYS A 187 14.92 -15.63 -26.14
N PRO A 188 15.33 -15.76 -24.87
CA PRO A 188 14.51 -15.43 -23.70
C PRO A 188 13.88 -14.02 -23.74
N GLN A 189 14.61 -13.07 -24.33
CA GLN A 189 14.17 -11.67 -24.49
C GLN A 189 12.85 -11.55 -25.24
N GLU A 190 12.56 -12.43 -26.20
CA GLU A 190 11.31 -12.37 -26.99
C GLU A 190 10.10 -12.80 -26.15
N SER A 191 10.24 -13.83 -25.32
CA SER A 191 9.22 -14.24 -24.34
C SER A 191 9.04 -13.23 -23.20
N TRP A 192 10.10 -12.46 -22.89
CA TRP A 192 10.11 -11.50 -21.78
C TRP A 192 9.59 -10.11 -22.15
N ALA A 193 9.81 -9.66 -23.39
CA ALA A 193 9.41 -8.33 -23.85
C ALA A 193 7.93 -7.99 -23.60
N PRO A 194 6.95 -8.90 -23.80
CA PRO A 194 5.54 -8.64 -23.48
C PRO A 194 5.30 -8.28 -22.02
N LEU A 195 5.94 -8.99 -21.08
CA LEU A 195 5.81 -8.74 -19.64
C LEU A 195 6.38 -7.35 -19.27
N LYS A 196 7.53 -6.99 -19.84
CA LYS A 196 8.11 -5.65 -19.68
C LYS A 196 7.21 -4.55 -20.25
N GLN A 197 6.58 -4.78 -21.40
CA GLN A 197 5.63 -3.84 -21.99
C GLN A 197 4.38 -3.67 -21.12
N LEU A 198 3.84 -4.76 -20.56
CA LEU A 198 2.73 -4.71 -19.61
C LEU A 198 3.09 -3.86 -18.38
N GLN A 199 4.27 -4.10 -17.79
CA GLN A 199 4.76 -3.32 -16.65
C GLN A 199 4.86 -1.83 -16.98
N ILE A 200 5.45 -1.47 -18.12
CA ILE A 200 5.56 -0.06 -18.55
C ILE A 200 4.17 0.57 -18.70
N LYS A 201 3.22 -0.12 -19.35
CA LYS A 201 1.85 0.39 -19.55
C LYS A 201 1.11 0.61 -18.23
N LEU A 202 1.29 -0.28 -17.24
CA LEU A 202 0.72 -0.11 -15.90
C LEU A 202 1.38 1.05 -15.14
N GLN A 203 2.69 1.22 -15.29
CA GLN A 203 3.45 2.25 -14.58
C GLN A 203 3.26 3.67 -15.14
N GLN A 204 2.82 3.83 -16.39
CA GLN A 204 2.58 5.13 -17.03
C GLN A 204 1.65 6.06 -16.23
N LYS A 205 0.62 5.50 -15.57
CA LYS A 205 -0.30 6.29 -14.73
C LYS A 205 0.31 6.64 -13.36
N VAL A 206 1.24 5.82 -12.88
CA VAL A 206 1.75 5.84 -11.50
C VAL A 206 2.99 6.73 -11.35
N ASN A 207 3.82 6.86 -12.39
CA ASN A 207 5.07 7.63 -12.33
C ASN A 207 4.89 9.16 -12.41
N LYS A 208 3.65 9.66 -12.49
CA LYS A 208 3.40 11.10 -12.37
C LYS A 208 3.66 11.50 -10.92
N ARG A 209 4.74 12.27 -10.67
CA ARG A 209 5.17 12.74 -9.32
C ARG A 209 4.20 13.72 -8.64
N THR A 210 2.95 13.77 -9.10
CA THR A 210 1.89 14.66 -8.64
C THR A 210 0.74 13.82 -8.10
N PHE A 211 -0.11 14.40 -7.24
CA PHE A 211 -1.36 13.75 -6.85
C PHE A 211 -2.13 13.33 -8.09
N TYR A 212 -2.52 12.06 -8.14
CA TYR A 212 -3.42 11.55 -9.16
C TYR A 212 -4.82 11.44 -8.53
N ILE A 213 -5.80 12.01 -9.21
CA ILE A 213 -7.18 12.07 -8.75
C ILE A 213 -7.95 10.95 -9.47
N LEU A 214 -8.62 10.11 -8.70
CA LEU A 214 -9.63 9.17 -9.17
C LEU A 214 -11.03 9.69 -8.84
N LYS A 215 -12.02 9.26 -9.61
CA LYS A 215 -13.42 9.48 -9.27
C LYS A 215 -13.94 8.31 -8.45
N MET A 216 -14.61 8.58 -7.35
CA MET A 216 -15.29 7.58 -6.54
C MET A 216 -16.32 6.83 -7.39
N SER A 217 -17.04 7.52 -8.28
CA SER A 217 -17.98 6.90 -9.23
C SER A 217 -17.38 5.81 -10.10
N ASP A 218 -16.07 5.87 -10.37
CA ASP A 218 -15.39 4.91 -11.22
C ASP A 218 -14.92 3.68 -10.41
N ILE A 219 -14.50 3.89 -9.16
CA ILE A 219 -13.91 2.85 -8.30
C ILE A 219 -14.87 2.23 -7.28
N SER A 220 -15.96 2.93 -6.95
CA SER A 220 -17.07 2.45 -6.12
C SER A 220 -18.30 3.36 -6.36
N PRO A 221 -19.15 3.01 -7.33
CA PRO A 221 -20.42 3.70 -7.57
C PRO A 221 -21.29 3.75 -6.31
N VAL A 222 -21.25 2.69 -5.51
CA VAL A 222 -21.98 2.58 -4.25
C VAL A 222 -21.59 3.69 -3.29
N LEU A 223 -20.28 3.88 -3.03
CA LEU A 223 -19.80 4.97 -2.15
C LEU A 223 -20.11 6.36 -2.72
N ALA A 224 -20.03 6.52 -4.04
CA ALA A 224 -20.34 7.79 -4.71
C ALA A 224 -21.83 8.19 -4.57
N GLU A 225 -22.72 7.19 -4.55
CA GLU A 225 -24.16 7.40 -4.42
C GLU A 225 -24.65 7.44 -2.96
N MET A 226 -23.84 7.00 -2.00
CA MET A 226 -24.19 7.06 -0.57
C MET A 226 -24.52 8.49 -0.14
N LYS A 227 -25.79 8.69 0.25
CA LYS A 227 -26.30 9.97 0.72
C LYS A 227 -27.17 9.80 1.96
N ASN A 228 -27.11 10.78 2.86
CA ASN A 228 -27.94 10.90 4.07
C ASN A 228 -28.03 9.59 4.87
N THR A 229 -26.87 9.00 5.16
CA THR A 229 -26.80 7.72 5.87
C THR A 229 -27.07 7.88 7.37
N VAL A 230 -27.38 6.77 8.05
CA VAL A 230 -27.48 6.72 9.53
C VAL A 230 -26.14 6.36 10.19
N ILE A 231 -25.09 6.15 9.39
CA ILE A 231 -23.76 5.77 9.87
C ILE A 231 -23.12 6.95 10.60
N THR A 232 -22.69 6.74 11.85
CA THR A 232 -21.87 7.73 12.56
C THR A 232 -20.55 7.95 11.86
N MET A 233 -20.12 9.20 11.78
CA MET A 233 -18.83 9.55 11.20
C MET A 233 -17.67 8.82 11.94
N PRO A 234 -16.78 8.09 11.25
CA PRO A 234 -15.78 7.24 11.88
C PRO A 234 -14.80 8.00 12.78
N GLY A 235 -14.48 7.45 13.94
CA GLY A 235 -13.47 8.03 14.85
C GLY A 235 -13.89 9.30 15.58
N LEU A 236 -15.12 9.80 15.41
CA LEU A 236 -15.64 10.89 16.23
C LEU A 236 -16.23 10.33 17.52
N HIS A 237 -15.61 10.69 18.65
CA HIS A 237 -16.12 10.33 19.97
C HIS A 237 -17.39 11.13 20.27
N THR A 238 -18.52 10.45 20.38
CA THR A 238 -19.75 11.05 20.89
C THR A 238 -19.64 11.19 22.40
N ASN A 239 -19.30 12.38 22.89
CA ASN A 239 -19.58 12.69 24.28
C ASN A 239 -21.10 12.76 24.47
N LYS A 240 -21.63 12.43 25.66
CA LYS A 240 -23.08 12.42 25.94
C LYS A 240 -23.82 13.75 25.63
N ARG A 241 -23.09 14.84 25.37
CA ARG A 241 -23.60 16.18 25.03
C ARG A 241 -23.50 16.56 23.56
N THR A 242 -22.81 15.79 22.72
CA THR A 242 -22.59 16.15 21.31
C THR A 242 -23.60 15.46 20.39
N VAL A 243 -24.21 16.24 19.50
CA VAL A 243 -25.10 15.73 18.44
C VAL A 243 -24.35 14.70 17.60
N ARG A 244 -24.99 13.56 17.35
CA ARG A 244 -24.45 12.47 16.51
C ARG A 244 -24.30 12.97 15.08
N ILE A 245 -23.07 13.07 14.60
CA ILE A 245 -22.77 13.45 13.21
C ILE A 245 -22.76 12.19 12.35
N THR A 246 -23.59 12.16 11.32
CA THR A 246 -23.67 11.04 10.38
C THR A 246 -23.06 11.38 9.03
N ILE A 247 -22.73 10.36 8.23
CA ILE A 247 -22.21 10.56 6.88
C ILE A 247 -23.36 11.02 5.98
N LYS A 248 -23.29 12.28 5.53
CA LYS A 248 -24.22 12.88 4.58
C LYS A 248 -23.88 12.50 3.14
N SER A 249 -22.61 12.49 2.77
CA SER A 249 -22.13 12.05 1.45
C SER A 249 -20.63 11.85 1.46
N ILE A 250 -20.08 11.22 0.42
CA ILE A 250 -18.64 11.06 0.21
C ILE A 250 -18.24 11.87 -1.03
N GLU A 251 -17.10 12.57 -0.94
CA GLU A 251 -16.55 13.37 -2.05
C GLU A 251 -16.20 12.47 -3.23
N ASN A 252 -16.58 12.88 -4.44
CA ASN A 252 -16.31 12.09 -5.63
C ASN A 252 -14.83 12.12 -6.03
N ASN A 253 -14.07 13.14 -5.65
CA ASN A 253 -12.64 13.23 -5.96
C ASN A 253 -11.81 12.53 -4.88
N VAL A 254 -11.13 11.45 -5.25
CA VAL A 254 -10.22 10.70 -4.38
C VAL A 254 -8.78 11.00 -4.79
N ALA A 255 -8.00 11.62 -3.90
CA ALA A 255 -6.60 11.92 -4.17
C ALA A 255 -5.69 10.80 -3.69
N ILE A 256 -4.88 10.24 -4.57
CA ILE A 256 -3.85 9.25 -4.21
C ILE A 256 -2.54 9.97 -3.91
N LEU A 257 -1.97 9.74 -2.72
CA LEU A 257 -0.70 10.36 -2.35
C LEU A 257 0.49 9.65 -3.02
N PRO A 258 1.51 10.39 -3.51
CA PRO A 258 2.65 9.82 -4.23
C PRO A 258 3.70 9.23 -3.27
N THR A 259 3.31 8.22 -2.48
CA THR A 259 4.21 7.45 -1.60
C THR A 259 4.24 5.99 -2.04
N LYS A 260 5.15 5.19 -1.44
CA LYS A 260 5.30 3.75 -1.74
C LYS A 260 3.98 2.98 -1.55
N THR A 261 3.23 3.29 -0.49
CA THR A 261 1.97 2.63 -0.12
C THR A 261 0.73 3.26 -0.76
N ARG A 262 0.89 4.35 -1.53
CA ARG A 262 -0.17 5.03 -2.32
C ARG A 262 -1.51 5.17 -1.58
N PRO A 263 -1.53 5.73 -0.35
CA PRO A 263 -2.75 5.85 0.42
C PRO A 263 -3.74 6.82 -0.23
N LYS A 264 -5.02 6.58 -0.01
CA LYS A 264 -6.13 7.33 -0.62
C LYS A 264 -6.65 8.36 0.37
N LYS A 265 -6.60 9.65 0.00
CA LYS A 265 -7.21 10.73 0.77
C LYS A 265 -8.69 10.80 0.42
N LEU A 266 -9.54 10.45 1.39
CA LEU A 266 -10.99 10.45 1.29
C LEU A 266 -11.56 11.64 2.06
N VAL A 267 -12.66 12.22 1.57
CA VAL A 267 -13.38 13.31 2.24
C VAL A 267 -14.84 12.90 2.39
N PHE A 268 -15.33 12.93 3.62
CA PHE A 268 -16.70 12.61 3.99
C PHE A 268 -17.38 13.90 4.43
N TYR A 269 -18.60 14.15 3.98
CA TYR A 269 -19.38 15.28 4.47
C TYR A 269 -20.29 14.83 5.58
N GLY A 270 -20.26 15.53 6.72
CA GLY A 270 -21.15 15.27 7.84
C GLY A 270 -22.55 15.82 7.62
N SER A 271 -23.51 15.33 8.42
CA SER A 271 -24.85 15.90 8.52
C SER A 271 -24.86 17.37 8.98
N ASP A 272 -23.76 17.82 9.61
CA ASP A 272 -23.47 19.22 9.97
C ASP A 272 -22.93 20.06 8.80
N GLY A 273 -22.76 19.46 7.62
CA GLY A 273 -22.25 20.11 6.41
C GLY A 273 -20.73 20.29 6.37
N LYS A 274 -19.98 19.80 7.38
CA LYS A 274 -18.52 19.95 7.43
C LYS A 274 -17.81 18.80 6.71
N PRO A 275 -16.64 19.06 6.11
CA PRO A 275 -15.79 18.00 5.56
C PRO A 275 -14.97 17.33 6.67
N TYR A 276 -14.93 16.00 6.64
CA TYR A 276 -14.14 15.13 7.50
C TYR A 276 -13.20 14.33 6.60
N THR A 277 -11.92 14.62 6.70
CA THR A 277 -10.91 14.04 5.82
C THR A 277 -10.24 12.85 6.50
N TYR A 278 -10.05 11.77 5.75
CA TYR A 278 -9.35 10.57 6.19
C TYR A 278 -8.26 10.19 5.21
N LEU A 279 -7.16 9.68 5.74
CA LEU A 279 -6.16 8.93 5.00
C LEU A 279 -6.52 7.45 5.10
N PHE A 280 -6.92 6.86 3.99
CA PHE A 280 -7.14 5.43 3.90
C PHE A 280 -5.82 4.74 3.51
N LYS A 281 -5.35 3.87 4.41
CA LYS A 281 -4.13 3.10 4.22
C LYS A 281 -4.46 1.64 3.99
N GLY A 282 -3.82 1.08 2.97
CA GLY A 282 -3.90 -0.31 2.59
C GLY A 282 -2.57 -1.03 2.77
N LEU A 283 -2.65 -2.34 2.98
CA LEU A 283 -1.51 -3.23 3.17
C LEU A 283 -0.65 -2.86 4.40
N GLU A 284 -1.26 -2.21 5.38
CA GLU A 284 -0.62 -1.77 6.62
C GLU A 284 -1.52 -2.17 7.79
N ASP A 285 -0.92 -2.74 8.82
CA ASP A 285 -1.61 -3.03 10.07
C ASP A 285 -1.65 -1.75 10.92
N LEU A 286 -2.85 -1.26 11.22
CA LEU A 286 -3.06 -0.04 12.00
C LEU A 286 -3.50 -0.31 13.44
N HIS A 287 -3.53 -1.58 13.88
CA HIS A 287 -3.96 -1.91 15.24
C HIS A 287 -3.01 -1.34 16.29
N LEU A 288 -1.70 -1.36 16.03
CA LEU A 288 -0.73 -0.76 16.96
C LEU A 288 -0.94 0.76 17.08
N ASP A 289 -1.08 1.46 15.95
CA ASP A 289 -1.41 2.90 15.92
C ASP A 289 -2.69 3.21 16.69
N GLU A 290 -3.74 2.38 16.52
CA GLU A 290 -4.99 2.50 17.28
C GLU A 290 -4.72 2.45 18.80
N ARG A 291 -3.92 1.47 19.27
CA ARG A 291 -3.61 1.32 20.70
C ARG A 291 -2.77 2.47 21.24
N ILE A 292 -1.82 2.98 20.46
CA ILE A 292 -1.03 4.17 20.86
C ILE A 292 -1.96 5.39 21.00
N MET A 293 -2.88 5.61 20.05
CA MET A 293 -3.83 6.72 20.15
C MET A 293 -4.78 6.57 21.35
N GLN A 294 -5.20 5.35 21.69
CA GLN A 294 -5.97 5.05 22.91
C GLN A 294 -5.18 5.38 24.18
N LEU A 295 -3.90 4.98 24.25
CA LEU A 295 -3.01 5.31 25.37
C LEU A 295 -2.92 6.83 25.56
N LEU A 296 -2.67 7.60 24.48
CA LEU A 296 -2.61 9.06 24.55
C LEU A 296 -3.94 9.66 25.03
N SER A 297 -5.08 9.10 24.65
CA SER A 297 -6.39 9.53 25.15
C SER A 297 -6.54 9.30 26.66
N ILE A 298 -6.06 8.16 27.17
CA ILE A 298 -6.05 7.85 28.61
C ILE A 298 -5.13 8.82 29.35
N THR A 299 -3.91 9.03 28.85
CA THR A 299 -2.94 10.00 29.42
C THR A 299 -3.53 11.40 29.49
N ASN A 300 -4.19 11.86 28.42
CA ASN A 300 -4.87 13.16 28.43
C ASN A 300 -5.99 13.24 29.46
N THR A 301 -6.70 12.14 29.71
CA THR A 301 -7.75 12.09 30.74
C THR A 301 -7.15 12.21 32.14
N MET A 302 -5.96 11.63 32.37
CA MET A 302 -5.22 11.77 33.63
C MET A 302 -4.70 13.20 33.81
N LEU A 303 -4.06 13.76 32.78
CA LEU A 303 -3.52 15.14 32.80
C LEU A 303 -4.61 16.20 32.97
N ALA A 304 -5.82 15.95 32.45
CA ALA A 304 -6.95 16.88 32.61
C ALA A 304 -7.40 17.03 34.06
N ARG A 305 -7.34 15.95 34.86
CA ARG A 305 -7.71 15.99 36.30
C ARG A 305 -6.77 16.89 37.10
N ASP A 306 -5.48 16.86 36.78
CA ASP A 306 -4.47 17.69 37.47
C ASP A 306 -4.56 19.18 37.05
N SER A 307 -5.08 19.45 35.85
CA SER A 307 -5.22 20.81 35.32
C SER A 307 -6.42 21.60 35.87
N GLU A 308 -7.37 20.97 36.58
CA GLU A 308 -8.50 21.65 37.24
C GLU A 308 -8.05 22.66 38.32
N HIS A 309 -6.78 22.59 38.76
CA HIS A 309 -6.18 23.50 39.75
C HIS A 309 -5.24 24.57 39.16
N ASN A 310 -5.03 24.60 37.84
CA ASN A 310 -4.10 25.54 37.18
C ASN A 310 -4.70 26.09 35.86
N ASP A 311 -5.35 27.26 35.94
CA ASP A 311 -6.03 27.92 34.82
C ASP A 311 -5.15 28.22 33.58
N ASN A 312 -3.82 28.20 33.70
CA ASN A 312 -2.90 28.64 32.66
C ASN A 312 -2.11 27.54 31.93
N GLN A 313 -2.24 26.26 32.31
CA GLN A 313 -1.48 25.16 31.67
C GLN A 313 -2.35 23.92 31.41
N THR A 314 -2.87 23.83 30.19
CA THR A 314 -3.50 22.59 29.69
C THR A 314 -2.44 21.70 29.06
N TYR A 315 -1.93 20.74 29.83
CA TYR A 315 -1.10 19.67 29.29
C TYR A 315 -1.95 18.73 28.46
N ARG A 316 -1.67 18.66 27.16
CA ARG A 316 -2.39 17.77 26.24
C ARG A 316 -1.48 17.23 25.15
N ALA A 317 -1.34 15.92 25.10
CA ALA A 317 -0.79 15.21 23.96
C ALA A 317 -1.83 15.22 22.82
N ARG A 318 -1.53 15.87 21.69
CA ARG A 318 -2.42 15.82 20.52
C ARG A 318 -2.40 14.40 19.95
N HIS A 319 -3.58 13.86 19.69
CA HIS A 319 -3.79 12.54 19.09
C HIS A 319 -4.87 12.64 18.02
N TYR A 320 -4.94 11.65 17.13
CA TYR A 320 -5.92 11.53 16.06
C TYR A 320 -6.62 10.17 16.12
N SER A 321 -7.75 10.03 15.45
CA SER A 321 -8.51 8.77 15.45
C SER A 321 -8.00 7.84 14.35
N VAL A 322 -7.79 6.59 14.72
CA VAL A 322 -7.42 5.48 13.83
C VAL A 322 -8.55 4.45 13.88
N ILE A 323 -9.00 3.98 12.72
CA ILE A 323 -10.11 3.05 12.59
C ILE A 323 -9.62 1.88 11.72
N PRO A 324 -9.17 0.78 12.31
CA PRO A 324 -8.89 -0.45 11.58
C PRO A 324 -10.15 -0.95 10.85
N LEU A 325 -10.00 -1.34 9.59
CA LEU A 325 -11.05 -1.88 8.70
C LEU A 325 -10.72 -3.29 8.21
N GLY A 326 -9.73 -3.93 8.84
CA GLY A 326 -9.18 -5.22 8.47
C GLY A 326 -7.83 -5.43 9.18
N PRO A 327 -7.22 -6.62 9.08
CA PRO A 327 -5.85 -6.86 9.54
C PRO A 327 -4.80 -6.04 8.79
N ARG A 328 -5.14 -5.53 7.58
CA ARG A 328 -4.19 -4.84 6.69
C ARG A 328 -4.77 -3.56 6.06
N SER A 329 -5.77 -2.94 6.68
CA SER A 329 -6.29 -1.67 6.19
C SER A 329 -6.99 -0.87 7.28
N GLY A 330 -7.06 0.44 7.08
CA GLY A 330 -7.90 1.28 7.93
C GLY A 330 -7.81 2.75 7.60
N LEU A 331 -8.59 3.54 8.33
CA LEU A 331 -8.70 4.98 8.19
C LEU A 331 -7.90 5.68 9.29
N ILE A 332 -7.13 6.68 8.91
CA ILE A 332 -6.48 7.62 9.83
C ILE A 332 -7.11 8.99 9.61
N SER A 333 -7.56 9.63 10.68
CA SER A 333 -8.12 10.97 10.59
C SER A 333 -7.06 11.96 10.15
N TRP A 334 -7.38 12.80 9.16
CA TRP A 334 -6.48 13.82 8.68
C TRP A 334 -6.41 14.98 9.69
N VAL A 335 -5.20 15.46 9.95
CA VAL A 335 -4.99 16.61 10.82
C VAL A 335 -4.81 17.84 9.95
N ASP A 336 -5.76 18.77 10.01
CA ASP A 336 -5.69 20.05 9.34
C ASP A 336 -4.86 21.08 10.11
N ASN A 337 -4.48 22.15 9.43
CA ASN A 337 -3.77 23.30 10.02
C ASN A 337 -2.41 22.96 10.68
N VAL A 338 -1.74 21.94 10.18
CA VAL A 338 -0.36 21.60 10.57
C VAL A 338 0.60 21.89 9.43
N THR A 339 1.79 22.41 9.76
CA THR A 339 2.88 22.63 8.81
C THR A 339 4.06 21.72 9.18
N PRO A 340 4.46 20.78 8.31
CA PRO A 340 5.65 19.96 8.56
C PRO A 340 6.89 20.84 8.68
N LEU A 341 7.75 20.57 9.67
CA LEU A 341 9.00 21.33 9.88
C LEU A 341 9.90 21.34 8.64
N PHE A 342 9.96 20.23 7.90
CA PHE A 342 10.71 20.14 6.66
C PHE A 342 10.24 21.14 5.58
N ALA A 343 8.95 21.50 5.56
CA ALA A 343 8.44 22.50 4.64
C ALA A 343 9.01 23.90 4.93
N LEU A 344 9.26 24.22 6.22
CA LEU A 344 9.92 25.47 6.62
C LEU A 344 11.37 25.49 6.15
N TYR A 345 12.11 24.40 6.40
CA TYR A 345 13.49 24.26 5.93
C TYR A 345 13.61 24.38 4.41
N LYS A 346 12.75 23.69 3.66
CA LYS A 346 12.74 23.75 2.19
C LYS A 346 12.41 25.15 1.67
N ARG A 347 11.46 25.87 2.31
CA ARG A 347 11.15 27.26 1.97
C ARG A 347 12.35 28.18 2.21
N TRP A 348 13.05 28.01 3.32
CA TRP A 348 14.28 28.73 3.60
C TRP A 348 15.36 28.46 2.54
N GLN A 349 15.64 27.19 2.21
CA GLN A 349 16.62 26.84 1.16
C GLN A 349 16.30 27.47 -0.19
N ASN A 350 15.03 27.41 -0.62
CA ASN A 350 14.58 28.04 -1.86
C ASN A 350 14.79 29.56 -1.86
N ARG A 351 14.55 30.22 -0.71
CA ARG A 351 14.77 31.66 -0.57
C ARG A 351 16.25 32.00 -0.68
N GLU A 352 17.12 31.26 0.01
CA GLU A 352 18.58 31.47 -0.07
C GLU A 352 19.10 31.24 -1.50
N ALA A 353 18.64 30.17 -2.16
CA ALA A 353 18.99 29.89 -3.56
C ALA A 353 18.53 31.01 -4.51
N ALA A 354 17.32 31.55 -4.30
CA ALA A 354 16.83 32.69 -5.08
C ALA A 354 17.67 33.96 -4.88
N ILE A 355 18.07 34.26 -3.64
CA ILE A 355 18.95 35.39 -3.31
C ILE A 355 20.32 35.22 -3.99
N GLN A 356 20.91 34.03 -3.92
CA GLN A 356 22.19 33.75 -4.57
C GLN A 356 22.10 33.79 -6.09
N SER A 357 20.97 33.31 -6.64
CA SER A 357 20.73 33.34 -8.07
C SER A 357 20.65 34.78 -8.59
N ALA A 358 19.96 35.67 -7.87
CA ALA A 358 19.90 37.09 -8.18
C ALA A 358 21.27 37.79 -8.10
N LYS A 359 22.14 37.41 -7.16
CA LYS A 359 23.50 37.97 -7.04
C LYS A 359 24.46 37.51 -8.13
N THR A 360 24.34 36.26 -8.58
CA THR A 360 25.30 35.62 -9.51
C THR A 360 24.83 35.58 -10.95
N ASN A 361 23.59 36.01 -11.25
CA ASN A 361 22.91 35.83 -12.54
C ASN A 361 22.95 34.39 -13.06
N LYS A 362 23.06 33.40 -12.16
CA LYS A 362 23.05 31.97 -12.47
C LYS A 362 21.97 31.27 -11.65
N ALA A 363 21.31 30.27 -12.23
CA ALA A 363 20.33 29.48 -11.48
C ALA A 363 21.05 28.61 -10.44
N VAL A 364 20.66 28.75 -9.17
CA VAL A 364 21.17 27.93 -8.07
C VAL A 364 20.13 26.86 -7.73
N ALA A 365 20.49 25.59 -7.91
CA ALA A 365 19.61 24.48 -7.58
C ALA A 365 19.66 24.18 -6.08
N VAL A 366 18.50 23.93 -5.46
CA VAL A 366 18.43 23.47 -4.07
C VAL A 366 18.78 21.99 -4.01
N LEU A 367 19.83 21.67 -3.26
CA LEU A 367 20.29 20.30 -3.03
C LEU A 367 19.36 19.55 -2.09
N ARG A 368 19.25 18.24 -2.30
CA ARG A 368 18.58 17.34 -1.34
C ARG A 368 19.40 17.22 -0.06
N PRO A 369 18.78 16.90 1.09
CA PRO A 369 19.51 16.73 2.35
C PRO A 369 20.69 15.76 2.26
N SER A 370 20.53 14.64 1.55
CA SER A 370 21.60 13.67 1.32
C SER A 370 22.74 14.26 0.49
N GLU A 371 22.44 14.95 -0.61
CA GLU A 371 23.42 15.62 -1.46
C GLU A 371 24.19 16.68 -0.67
N LEU A 372 23.50 17.48 0.15
CA LEU A 372 24.10 18.50 0.99
C LEU A 372 25.04 17.87 2.04
N PHE A 373 24.60 16.80 2.70
CA PHE A 373 25.39 16.07 3.69
C PHE A 373 26.68 15.51 3.06
N TYR A 374 26.56 14.74 1.96
CA TYR A 374 27.71 14.14 1.30
C TYR A 374 28.63 15.16 0.61
N SER A 375 28.10 16.30 0.17
CA SER A 375 28.93 17.38 -0.40
C SER A 375 29.93 17.95 0.62
N LYS A 376 29.61 17.87 1.92
CA LYS A 376 30.49 18.30 3.01
C LYS A 376 31.33 17.15 3.56
N LEU A 377 30.74 15.96 3.67
CA LEU A 377 31.40 14.79 4.25
C LEU A 377 32.51 14.21 3.35
N ASN A 378 32.24 14.04 2.05
CA ASN A 378 33.16 13.34 1.15
C ASN A 378 34.54 14.02 1.03
N PRO A 379 34.66 15.37 0.98
CA PRO A 379 35.96 16.03 1.03
C PRO A 379 36.73 15.73 2.31
N LEU A 380 36.07 15.76 3.49
CA LEU A 380 36.70 15.52 4.77
C LEU A 380 37.17 14.07 4.94
N LEU A 381 36.35 13.10 4.50
CA LEU A 381 36.76 11.69 4.48
C LEU A 381 37.97 11.47 3.57
N LYS A 382 37.99 12.13 2.41
CA LYS A 382 39.11 12.07 1.47
C LYS A 382 40.39 12.68 2.06
N GLU A 383 40.28 13.81 2.76
CA GLU A 383 41.41 14.44 3.47
C GLU A 383 41.97 13.55 4.59
N ALA A 384 41.10 12.81 5.28
CA ALA A 384 41.48 11.83 6.30
C ALA A 384 41.98 10.49 5.72
N GLY A 385 41.92 10.30 4.39
CA GLY A 385 42.31 9.05 3.73
C GLY A 385 41.35 7.87 3.98
N ILE A 386 40.09 8.15 4.30
CA ILE A 386 39.09 7.15 4.70
C ILE A 386 38.14 6.85 3.54
N SER A 387 37.79 5.58 3.36
CA SER A 387 36.88 5.13 2.31
C SER A 387 35.44 5.60 2.54
N THR A 388 34.75 5.97 1.46
CA THR A 388 33.32 6.33 1.48
C THR A 388 32.39 5.12 1.47
N GLU A 389 32.92 3.89 1.40
CA GLU A 389 32.11 2.69 1.24
C GLU A 389 31.52 2.18 2.56
N ASN A 390 32.27 2.25 3.65
CA ASN A 390 31.85 1.69 4.94
C ASN A 390 31.55 2.77 5.98
N ARG A 391 30.27 3.11 6.13
CA ARG A 391 29.80 4.10 7.11
C ARG A 391 30.18 3.78 8.56
N LYS A 392 30.31 2.49 8.92
CA LYS A 392 30.64 2.07 10.29
C LYS A 392 32.09 2.42 10.68
N GLU A 393 32.95 2.66 9.69
CA GLU A 393 34.37 2.99 9.89
C GLU A 393 34.63 4.50 9.90
N TRP A 394 33.59 5.33 9.74
CA TRP A 394 33.75 6.77 9.73
C TRP A 394 34.05 7.32 11.13
N PRO A 395 35.10 8.14 11.31
CA PRO A 395 35.45 8.70 12.60
C PRO A 395 34.37 9.65 13.11
N VAL A 396 34.10 9.62 14.41
CA VAL A 396 33.12 10.52 15.06
C VAL A 396 33.53 12.00 14.96
N SER A 397 34.83 12.27 14.81
CA SER A 397 35.39 13.62 14.71
C SER A 397 35.16 14.31 13.36
N ILE A 398 34.75 13.56 12.33
CA ILE A 398 34.47 14.04 10.97
C ILE A 398 32.96 14.07 10.76
#